data_AF-A0A929TB27-F1
#
_entry.id   AF-A0A929TB27-F1
#
_cell.length_a   1.000
_cell.length_b   1.000
_cell.length_c   1.000
_cell.angle_alpha   90.00
_cell.angle_beta   90.00
_cell.angle_gamma   90.00
#
_symmetry.space_group_name_H-M   'P 1'
#
loop_
_entity.id
_entity.type
_entity.pdbx_description
1 polymer ?
#
loop_
_entity_poly.entity_id
_entity_poly.type
_entity_poly.pdbx_seq_one_letter_code
_entity_poly.pdbx_strand_id
1 'polypeptide(L)'
;MQENERIGRVLLDYSHYQGKDLYSDGEVEDELLDIVQNHSQSEYGRIIEERATWPILYHLSEQRGNIVEWIPMDPNAKVLEVGSGCGAITGTLSAKAREVDCVDLSKKRSLVNAYRNKNCENVTIH
;
A
#
# COMPACT_ATOMS: atom_id res chain seq x y z
N MET A 1 -9.28 -18.95 -8.11
CA MET A 1 -9.13 -17.48 -8.26
C MET A 1 -8.09 -17.24 -9.33
N GLN A 2 -8.11 -16.09 -10.00
CA GLN A 2 -6.98 -15.69 -10.83
C GLN A 2 -5.74 -15.63 -9.91
N GLU A 3 -4.69 -16.37 -10.23
CA GLU A 3 -3.52 -16.51 -9.33
C GLU A 3 -2.81 -15.18 -9.12
N ASN A 4 -2.90 -14.27 -10.10
CA ASN A 4 -2.26 -12.97 -10.08
C ASN A 4 -3.17 -11.88 -10.67
N GLU A 5 -3.07 -10.66 -10.14
CA GLU A 5 -3.77 -9.46 -10.59
C GLU A 5 -2.78 -8.29 -10.71
N ARG A 6 -2.98 -7.38 -11.67
CA ARG A 6 -2.15 -6.18 -11.80
C ARG A 6 -3.01 -4.92 -11.65
N ILE A 7 -2.58 -4.05 -10.75
CA ILE A 7 -3.15 -2.71 -10.56
C ILE A 7 -2.08 -1.69 -10.94
N GLY A 8 -2.24 -1.09 -12.13
CA GLY A 8 -1.16 -0.33 -12.75
C GLY A 8 0.08 -1.22 -12.96
N ARG A 9 1.18 -0.91 -12.29
CA ARG A 9 2.46 -1.62 -12.37
C ARG A 9 2.71 -2.57 -11.20
N VAL A 10 1.91 -2.47 -10.14
CA VAL A 10 1.98 -3.35 -8.97
C VAL A 10 1.38 -4.71 -9.30
N LEU A 11 2.07 -5.77 -8.87
CA LEU A 11 1.59 -7.15 -8.94
C LEU A 11 0.97 -7.57 -7.60
N LEU A 12 -0.25 -8.10 -7.64
CA LEU A 12 -0.88 -8.82 -6.54
C LEU A 12 -0.78 -10.32 -6.84
N ASP A 13 -0.13 -11.06 -5.96
CA ASP A 13 0.02 -12.52 -6.05
C ASP A 13 -0.86 -13.19 -4.99
N TYR A 14 -1.89 -13.91 -5.44
CA TYR A 14 -2.85 -14.57 -4.57
C TYR A 14 -2.56 -16.07 -4.39
N SER A 15 -1.41 -16.57 -4.83
CA SER A 15 -1.05 -17.99 -4.76
C SER A 15 -1.05 -18.54 -3.32
N HIS A 16 -0.85 -17.68 -2.32
CA HIS A 16 -0.90 -18.01 -0.90
C HIS A 16 -2.15 -17.50 -0.16
N TYR A 17 -3.04 -16.78 -0.85
CA TYR A 17 -4.26 -16.23 -0.25
C TYR A 17 -5.36 -17.30 -0.14
N GLN A 18 -5.82 -17.58 1.08
CA GLN A 18 -6.82 -18.62 1.36
C GLN A 18 -8.27 -18.20 1.07
N GLY A 19 -8.48 -17.04 0.44
CA GLY A 19 -9.81 -16.52 0.14
C GLY A 19 -10.52 -15.84 1.31
N LYS A 20 -9.84 -15.62 2.44
CA LYS A 20 -10.37 -14.95 3.62
C LYS A 20 -9.36 -13.94 4.17
N ASP A 21 -9.82 -12.72 4.40
CA ASP A 21 -9.06 -11.69 5.12
C ASP A 21 -8.94 -12.07 6.60
N LEU A 22 -7.71 -12.18 7.09
CA LEU A 22 -7.43 -12.51 8.50
C LEU A 22 -7.19 -11.26 9.36
N TYR A 23 -7.18 -10.07 8.76
CA TYR A 23 -7.09 -8.79 9.45
C TYR A 23 -7.93 -7.73 8.72
N SER A 24 -8.69 -6.92 9.46
CA SER A 24 -9.45 -5.78 8.92
C SER A 24 -9.79 -4.79 10.03
N ASP A 25 -9.69 -3.49 9.73
CA ASP A 25 -10.20 -2.40 10.58
C ASP A 25 -11.65 -2.01 10.20
N GLY A 26 -12.30 -2.76 9.30
CA GLY A 26 -13.71 -2.62 8.95
C GLY A 26 -13.99 -1.69 7.76
N GLU A 27 -15.03 -0.87 7.88
CA GLU A 27 -15.56 0.00 6.82
C GLU A 27 -14.55 1.05 6.34
N VAL A 28 -13.59 1.42 7.20
CA VAL A 28 -12.53 2.36 6.86
C VAL A 28 -11.72 1.95 5.63
N GLU A 29 -11.54 0.64 5.42
CA GLU A 29 -10.80 0.12 4.27
C GLU A 29 -11.59 0.29 2.97
N ASP A 30 -12.93 0.36 3.03
CA ASP A 30 -13.76 0.67 1.86
C ASP A 30 -13.60 2.15 1.47
N GLU A 31 -13.61 3.05 2.45
CA GLU A 31 -13.37 4.48 2.21
C GLU A 31 -11.96 4.72 1.67
N LEU A 32 -10.95 4.06 2.25
CA LEU A 32 -9.57 4.15 1.74
C LEU A 32 -9.48 3.67 0.30
N LEU A 33 -10.13 2.55 -0.03
CA LEU A 33 -10.14 2.00 -1.39
C LEU A 33 -10.79 2.98 -2.39
N ASP A 34 -11.94 3.55 -2.04
CA ASP A 34 -12.62 4.56 -2.85
C ASP A 34 -11.71 5.78 -3.11
N ILE A 35 -11.05 6.29 -2.05
CA ILE A 35 -10.15 7.44 -2.18
C ILE A 35 -8.98 7.13 -3.12
N VAL A 36 -8.29 6.00 -2.95
CA VAL A 36 -7.10 5.68 -3.77
C VAL A 36 -7.44 5.34 -5.22
N GLN A 37 -8.68 4.92 -5.49
CA GLN A 37 -9.18 4.65 -6.84
C GLN A 37 -9.57 5.95 -7.57
N ASN A 38 -10.22 6.88 -6.87
CA ASN A 38 -10.89 8.02 -7.49
C ASN A 38 -10.14 9.34 -7.35
N HIS A 39 -9.12 9.42 -6.49
CA HIS A 39 -8.31 10.62 -6.28
C HIS A 39 -6.82 10.40 -6.50
N SER A 40 -6.15 11.44 -6.99
CA SER A 40 -4.69 11.49 -7.09
C SER A 40 -4.04 11.73 -5.73
N GLN A 41 -2.80 11.29 -5.54
CA GLN A 41 -2.07 11.50 -4.28
C GLN A 41 -1.95 13.00 -3.91
N SER A 42 -1.89 13.90 -4.90
CA SER A 42 -1.88 15.35 -4.68
C SER A 42 -3.16 15.89 -4.01
N GLU A 43 -4.27 15.15 -4.07
CA GLU A 43 -5.53 15.54 -3.42
C GLU A 43 -5.63 15.03 -1.98
N TYR A 44 -4.76 14.09 -1.56
CA TYR A 44 -4.87 13.46 -0.24
C TYR A 44 -4.76 14.47 0.90
N GLY A 45 -3.92 15.50 0.78
CA GLY A 45 -3.81 16.55 1.80
C GLY A 45 -5.15 17.23 2.09
N ARG A 46 -5.90 17.62 1.04
CA ARG A 46 -7.24 18.20 1.16
C ARG A 46 -8.23 17.20 1.76
N ILE A 47 -8.20 15.95 1.30
CA ILE A 47 -9.12 14.89 1.78
C ILE A 47 -8.88 14.61 3.28
N ILE A 48 -7.61 14.55 3.71
CA ILE A 48 -7.23 14.36 5.11
C ILE A 48 -7.78 15.52 5.96
N GLU A 49 -7.64 16.76 5.50
CA GLU A 49 -8.18 17.93 6.19
C GLU A 49 -9.71 17.92 6.27
N GLU A 50 -10.40 17.61 5.17
CA GLU A 50 -11.86 17.58 5.10
C GLU A 50 -12.48 16.44 5.91
N ARG A 51 -11.88 15.24 5.89
CA ARG A 51 -12.36 14.09 6.65
C ARG A 51 -12.04 14.22 8.13
N ALA A 52 -10.86 14.75 8.47
CA ALA A 52 -10.39 14.98 9.84
C ALA A 52 -10.48 13.73 10.75
N THR A 53 -10.31 12.53 10.19
CA THR A 53 -10.31 11.27 10.95
C THR A 53 -8.92 10.67 11.04
N TRP A 54 -8.65 10.01 12.18
CA TRP A 54 -7.36 9.37 12.43
C TRP A 54 -6.98 8.33 11.35
N PRO A 55 -7.87 7.42 10.91
CA PRO A 55 -7.47 6.38 9.96
C PRO A 55 -7.10 6.92 8.57
N ILE A 56 -7.83 7.93 8.09
CA ILE A 56 -7.54 8.59 6.80
C ILE A 56 -6.18 9.29 6.87
N LEU A 57 -5.92 10.04 7.94
CA LEU A 57 -4.61 10.63 8.19
C LEU A 57 -3.50 9.56 8.25
N TYR A 58 -3.72 8.50 9.03
CA TYR A 58 -2.73 7.46 9.29
C TYR A 58 -2.31 6.71 8.02
N HIS A 59 -3.26 6.37 7.14
CA HIS A 59 -3.00 5.56 5.95
C HIS A 59 -2.60 6.40 4.72
N LEU A 60 -3.14 7.61 4.56
CA LEU A 60 -2.92 8.39 3.33
C LEU A 60 -1.79 9.39 3.43
N SER A 61 -1.45 9.87 4.64
CA SER A 61 -0.40 10.88 4.81
C SER A 61 0.96 10.37 4.33
N GLU A 62 1.62 11.16 3.48
CA GLU A 62 2.99 10.91 3.04
C GLU A 62 4.00 10.91 4.20
N GLN A 63 3.65 11.58 5.32
CA GLN A 63 4.51 11.68 6.50
C GLN A 63 4.83 10.32 7.11
N ARG A 64 4.02 9.28 6.84
CA ARG A 64 4.30 7.92 7.32
C ARG A 64 5.58 7.35 6.70
N GLY A 65 5.95 7.79 5.49
CA GLY A 65 7.22 7.45 4.87
C GLY A 65 8.45 7.85 5.69
N ASN A 66 8.34 8.89 6.52
CA ASN A 66 9.45 9.38 7.35
C ASN A 66 10.02 8.33 8.32
N ILE A 67 9.28 7.26 8.62
CA ILE A 67 9.75 6.15 9.46
C ILE A 67 10.95 5.44 8.84
N VAL A 68 10.95 5.29 7.51
CA VAL A 68 11.95 4.52 6.75
C VAL A 68 12.80 5.41 5.83
N GLU A 69 12.37 6.65 5.59
CA GLU A 69 13.04 7.56 4.66
C GLU A 69 14.48 7.90 5.07
N TRP A 70 14.78 7.96 6.37
CA TRP A 70 16.13 8.26 6.84
C TRP A 70 17.11 7.08 6.75
N ILE A 71 16.62 5.85 6.52
CA ILE A 71 17.47 4.65 6.51
C ILE A 71 18.35 4.64 5.25
N PRO A 72 19.68 4.55 5.34
CA PRO A 72 20.54 4.47 4.16
C PRO A 72 20.40 3.06 3.54
N MET A 73 19.66 2.97 2.44
CA MET A 73 19.42 1.71 1.72
C MET A 73 20.31 1.62 0.49
N ASP A 74 20.84 0.42 0.22
CA ASP A 74 21.47 0.11 -1.07
C ASP A 74 20.38 0.11 -2.16
N PRO A 75 20.50 0.91 -3.23
CA PRO A 75 19.55 0.91 -4.34
C PRO A 75 19.35 -0.46 -5.01
N ASN A 76 20.27 -1.41 -4.80
CA ASN A 76 20.18 -2.78 -5.31
C ASN A 76 19.52 -3.76 -4.34
N ALA A 77 19.17 -3.32 -3.12
CA ALA A 77 18.57 -4.17 -2.11
C ALA A 77 17.21 -4.71 -2.54
N LYS A 78 16.89 -5.91 -2.05
CA LYS A 78 15.54 -6.46 -2.04
C LYS A 78 14.96 -6.31 -0.65
N VAL A 79 13.73 -5.82 -0.55
CA VAL A 79 13.07 -5.49 0.72
C VAL A 79 11.86 -6.40 0.89
N LEU A 80 11.71 -6.94 2.10
CA LEU A 80 10.50 -7.62 2.54
C LEU A 80 9.76 -6.71 3.51
N GLU A 81 8.56 -6.26 3.15
CA GLU A 81 7.64 -5.50 3.99
C GLU A 81 6.57 -6.43 4.58
N VAL A 82 6.77 -6.87 5.81
CA VAL A 82 5.79 -7.73 6.51
C VAL A 82 4.75 -6.86 7.21
N GLY A 83 3.47 -7.07 6.90
CA GLY A 83 2.38 -6.24 7.40
C GLY A 83 2.26 -4.91 6.65
N SER A 84 2.32 -4.97 5.31
CA SER A 84 2.32 -3.78 4.45
C SER A 84 1.02 -2.96 4.53
N GLY A 85 -0.07 -3.57 4.98
CA GLY A 85 -1.37 -2.94 5.14
C GLY A 85 -1.83 -2.19 3.89
N CYS A 86 -2.36 -0.99 4.07
CA CYS A 86 -2.79 -0.11 2.97
C CYS A 86 -1.62 0.57 2.24
N GLY A 87 -0.39 0.12 2.46
CA GLY A 87 0.79 0.55 1.69
C GLY A 87 1.34 1.91 2.08
N ALA A 88 1.17 2.34 3.33
CA ALA A 88 1.52 3.69 3.80
C ALA A 88 3.01 4.03 3.60
N ILE A 89 3.90 3.05 3.76
CA ILE A 89 5.35 3.20 3.58
C ILE A 89 5.90 2.49 2.33
N THR A 90 5.11 1.63 1.68
CA THR A 90 5.53 0.83 0.51
C THR A 90 6.13 1.70 -0.60
N GLY A 91 5.51 2.84 -0.93
CA GLY A 91 6.04 3.76 -1.95
C GLY A 91 7.43 4.31 -1.59
N THR A 92 7.68 4.59 -0.30
CA THR A 92 8.99 5.05 0.19
C THR A 92 10.05 3.95 0.09
N LEU A 93 9.70 2.70 0.42
CA LEU A 93 10.60 1.56 0.24
C LEU A 93 10.91 1.31 -1.24
N SER A 94 9.87 1.38 -2.09
CA SER A 94 9.96 1.19 -3.54
C SER A 94 10.90 2.20 -4.20
N ALA A 95 10.89 3.46 -3.76
CA ALA A 95 11.76 4.51 -4.27
C ALA A 95 13.26 4.29 -3.94
N LYS A 96 13.57 3.45 -2.95
CA LYS A 96 14.92 3.30 -2.37
C LYS A 96 15.54 1.92 -2.60
N ALA A 97 14.77 0.96 -3.10
CA ALA A 97 15.19 -0.42 -3.28
C ALA A 97 14.99 -0.88 -4.72
N ARG A 98 15.65 -1.97 -5.11
CA ARG A 98 15.45 -2.59 -6.42
C ARG A 98 14.12 -3.32 -6.51
N GLU A 99 13.69 -3.92 -5.42
CA GLU A 99 12.50 -4.79 -5.35
C GLU A 99 11.90 -4.73 -3.95
N VAL A 100 10.58 -4.69 -3.85
CA VAL A 100 9.82 -4.71 -2.60
C VAL A 100 8.75 -5.80 -2.69
N ASP A 101 8.92 -6.83 -1.88
CA ASP A 101 7.90 -7.84 -1.62
C ASP A 101 7.12 -7.45 -0.37
N CYS A 102 5.84 -7.20 -0.53
CA CYS A 102 4.91 -6.87 0.53
C CYS A 102 4.13 -8.12 0.93
N VAL A 103 3.94 -8.35 2.22
CA VAL A 103 3.09 -9.44 2.72
C VAL A 103 1.99 -8.82 3.56
N ASP A 104 0.73 -9.14 3.25
CA ASP A 104 -0.41 -8.79 4.09
C ASP A 104 -1.42 -9.93 4.19
N LEU A 105 -2.19 -9.95 5.29
CA LEU A 105 -3.19 -10.98 5.55
C LEU A 105 -4.59 -10.59 5.04
N SER A 106 -4.70 -9.43 4.40
CA SER A 106 -5.94 -8.85 3.93
C SER A 106 -5.85 -8.46 2.47
N LYS A 107 -6.59 -9.15 1.62
CA LYS A 107 -6.78 -8.78 0.22
C LYS A 107 -7.30 -7.35 0.10
N LYS A 108 -8.22 -6.93 0.98
CA LYS A 108 -8.78 -5.58 0.96
C LYS A 108 -7.69 -4.52 1.15
N ARG A 109 -6.80 -4.71 2.13
CA ARG A 109 -5.66 -3.80 2.36
C ARG A 109 -4.65 -3.84 1.22
N SER A 110 -4.34 -5.04 0.72
CA SER A 110 -3.47 -5.23 -0.43
C SER A 110 -3.99 -4.50 -1.66
N LEU A 111 -5.30 -4.48 -1.89
CA LEU A 111 -5.91 -3.69 -2.96
C LEU A 111 -5.71 -2.19 -2.75
N VAL A 112 -5.92 -1.67 -1.54
CA VAL A 112 -5.66 -0.26 -1.23
C VAL A 112 -4.18 0.09 -1.49
N ASN A 113 -3.25 -0.75 -1.04
CA ASN A 113 -1.82 -0.60 -1.28
C ASN A 113 -1.53 -0.55 -2.80
N ALA A 114 -2.04 -1.53 -3.56
CA ALA A 114 -1.82 -1.63 -4.99
C ALA A 114 -2.33 -0.41 -5.76
N TYR A 115 -3.52 0.11 -5.43
CA TYR A 115 -4.05 1.33 -6.05
C TYR A 115 -3.27 2.59 -5.65
N ARG A 116 -2.92 2.73 -4.37
CA ARG A 116 -2.13 3.87 -3.85
C ARG A 116 -0.77 3.94 -4.55
N ASN A 117 -0.10 2.81 -4.67
CA ASN A 117 1.26 2.68 -5.19
C ASN A 117 1.30 2.18 -6.64
N LYS A 118 0.21 2.30 -7.40
CA LYS A 118 0.04 1.72 -8.75
C LYS A 118 1.10 2.10 -9.79
N ASN A 119 1.91 3.13 -9.52
CA ASN A 119 2.98 3.59 -10.41
C ASN A 119 4.36 2.96 -10.08
N CYS A 120 4.49 2.29 -8.93
CA CYS A 120 5.71 1.59 -8.52
C CYS A 120 5.96 0.36 -9.41
N GLU A 121 7.13 0.32 -10.06
CA GLU A 121 7.48 -0.73 -11.03
C GLU A 121 7.99 -2.03 -10.39
N ASN A 122 8.36 -1.96 -9.11
CA ASN A 122 9.14 -2.95 -8.39
C ASN A 122 8.45 -3.48 -7.13
N VAL A 123 7.11 -3.42 -7.07
CA VAL A 123 6.31 -3.86 -5.94
C VAL A 123 5.49 -5.10 -6.31
N THR A 124 5.64 -6.15 -5.51
CA THR A 124 4.77 -7.33 -5.48
C THR A 124 4.12 -7.43 -4.11
N ILE A 125 2.82 -7.74 -4.06
CA ILE A 125 2.06 -7.89 -2.83
C ILE A 125 1.49 -9.30 -2.77
N HIS A 126 1.80 -10.01 -1.68
CA HIS A 126 1.41 -11.38 -1.35
C HIS A 126 0.35 -11.42 -0.25
#